data_AF-A0A7V7CTT1-F1
#
_entry.id   AF-A0A7V7CTT1-F1
#
_cell.length_a   1.000
_cell.length_b   1.000
_cell.length_c   1.000
_cell.angle_alpha   90.00
_cell.angle_beta   90.00
_cell.angle_gamma   90.00
#
_symmetry.space_group_name_H-M   'P 1'
#
loop_
_entity.id
_entity.type
_entity.pdbx_description
1 polymer ?
#
loop_
_entity_poly.entity_id
_entity_poly.type
_entity_poly.pdbx_seq_one_letter_code
_entity_poly.pdbx_strand_id
1 'polypeptide(L)'
;MALNKTIVIAAFSFLAASAALAAEPTAPSQKMDHAAMHQMMCSEHFAREAANLAYLESKLDLTEAQRPLFAKWRQSLQDGQAKAKTSCLAGAEKGAGHHTALDHEDHMEKMLAARLEQLQASRPALTALYESLKPEQRQVLDQAAHHHGHRHAGMMNGMEGHHPAMEPMHQ
;
A
#
# COMPACT_ATOMS: atom_id res chain seq x y z
N MET A 1 25.68 -32.83 41.14
CA MET A 1 26.61 -31.98 41.90
C MET A 1 26.28 -30.51 41.63
N ALA A 2 26.00 -29.78 42.71
CA ALA A 2 25.92 -28.33 42.96
C ALA A 2 25.83 -27.28 41.83
N LEU A 3 24.66 -26.60 41.79
CA LEU A 3 24.39 -25.15 42.00
C LEU A 3 25.53 -24.11 41.97
N ASN A 4 25.29 -22.98 41.29
CA ASN A 4 25.51 -21.58 41.75
C ASN A 4 24.85 -20.60 40.75
N LYS A 5 23.66 -20.01 40.96
CA LYS A 5 23.16 -18.99 41.91
C LYS A 5 23.77 -17.57 41.81
N THR A 6 22.87 -16.63 41.46
CA THR A 6 22.71 -15.22 41.90
C THR A 6 23.44 -14.04 41.21
N ILE A 7 22.71 -13.40 40.28
CA ILE A 7 22.19 -12.00 40.27
C ILE A 7 22.93 -10.95 41.13
N VAL A 8 23.34 -9.85 40.49
CA VAL A 8 23.42 -8.52 41.11
C VAL A 8 22.69 -7.51 40.21
N ILE A 9 21.54 -7.04 40.71
CA ILE A 9 20.79 -5.88 40.20
C ILE A 9 21.45 -4.65 40.84
N ALA A 10 22.09 -3.80 40.03
CA ALA A 10 22.54 -2.49 40.49
C ALA A 10 21.43 -1.47 40.20
N ALA A 11 20.64 -1.17 41.24
CA ALA A 11 19.77 -0.01 41.27
C ALA A 11 20.65 1.26 41.35
N PHE A 12 20.56 2.13 40.34
CA PHE A 12 21.09 3.49 40.44
C PHE A 12 19.93 4.47 40.51
N SER A 13 19.87 5.12 41.67
CA SER A 13 18.85 6.04 42.13
C SER A 13 18.77 7.31 41.28
N PHE A 14 17.53 7.71 41.05
CA PHE A 14 17.09 8.98 40.48
C PHE A 14 17.29 10.12 41.51
N LEU A 15 17.85 11.26 41.12
CA LEU A 15 17.64 12.55 41.81
C LEU A 15 17.99 13.79 40.95
N ALA A 16 16.93 14.54 40.66
CA ALA A 16 16.77 16.00 40.59
C ALA A 16 17.57 16.88 39.60
N ALA A 17 16.85 17.27 38.54
CA ALA A 17 16.50 18.64 38.13
C ALA A 17 17.55 19.77 38.20
N SER A 18 17.85 20.33 37.02
CA SER A 18 18.07 21.76 36.84
C SER A 18 17.43 22.19 35.53
N ALA A 19 16.55 23.18 35.62
CA ALA A 19 15.89 23.82 34.49
C ALA A 19 16.91 24.64 33.70
N ALA A 20 17.09 24.29 32.43
CA ALA A 20 17.61 25.20 31.42
C ALA A 20 16.52 25.35 30.36
N LEU A 21 15.75 26.43 30.46
CA LEU A 21 15.04 26.99 29.31
C LEU A 21 16.11 27.57 28.38
N ALA A 22 16.59 26.78 27.43
CA ALA A 22 17.48 27.25 26.38
C ALA A 22 17.11 26.56 25.08
N ALA A 23 16.53 27.36 24.18
CA ALA A 23 16.18 27.06 22.79
C ALA A 23 15.29 25.82 22.61
N GLU A 24 14.01 26.04 22.32
CA GLU A 24 13.33 25.09 21.43
C GLU A 24 14.24 24.94 20.20
N PRO A 25 14.79 23.75 19.90
CA PRO A 25 15.31 23.54 18.57
C PRO A 25 14.11 23.83 17.68
N THR A 26 14.17 24.92 16.90
CA THR A 26 13.30 25.06 15.75
C THR A 26 13.59 23.83 14.94
N ALA A 27 12.73 22.81 15.12
CA ALA A 27 12.88 21.55 14.45
C ALA A 27 13.01 21.93 12.98
N PRO A 28 14.14 21.62 12.31
CA PRO A 28 14.23 21.88 10.90
C PRO A 28 13.01 21.20 10.30
N SER A 29 12.16 21.97 9.61
CA SER A 29 11.12 21.39 8.77
C SER A 29 11.88 20.48 7.82
N GLN A 30 11.96 19.19 8.17
CA GLN A 30 12.65 18.20 7.38
C GLN A 30 11.84 18.15 6.10
N LYS A 31 12.32 18.82 5.06
CA LYS A 31 11.84 18.60 3.70
C LYS A 31 12.07 17.12 3.44
N MET A 32 11.00 16.35 3.62
CA MET A 32 11.04 14.92 3.52
C MET A 32 11.46 14.58 2.09
N ASP A 33 12.52 13.79 1.95
CA ASP A 33 13.06 13.45 0.64
C ASP A 33 11.97 12.79 -0.21
N HIS A 34 11.61 13.43 -1.33
CA HIS A 34 10.57 12.97 -2.24
C HIS A 34 10.89 11.58 -2.82
N ALA A 35 12.17 11.28 -3.06
CA ALA A 35 12.59 9.97 -3.55
C ALA A 35 12.37 8.89 -2.47
N ALA A 36 12.78 9.17 -1.22
CA ALA A 36 12.55 8.30 -0.08
C ALA A 36 11.04 8.06 0.18
N MET A 37 10.23 9.12 0.08
CA MET A 37 8.77 9.03 0.17
C MET A 37 8.18 8.13 -0.92
N HIS A 38 8.60 8.31 -2.17
CA HIS A 38 8.12 7.51 -3.29
C HIS A 38 8.49 6.04 -3.12
N GLN A 39 9.73 5.75 -2.71
CA GLN A 39 10.17 4.39 -2.42
C GLN A 39 9.33 3.72 -1.31
N MET A 40 9.05 4.45 -0.23
CA MET A 40 8.15 3.97 0.83
C MET A 40 6.74 3.72 0.30
N MET A 41 6.18 4.67 -0.46
CA MET A 41 4.83 4.54 -1.04
C MET A 41 4.71 3.32 -1.95
N CYS A 42 5.68 3.11 -2.85
CA CYS A 42 5.74 1.91 -3.69
C CYS A 42 5.80 0.65 -2.82
N SER A 43 6.71 0.59 -1.85
CA SER A 43 6.91 -0.60 -1.02
C SER A 43 5.67 -0.95 -0.19
N GLU A 44 5.09 0.04 0.48
CA GLU A 44 3.88 -0.10 1.30
C GLU A 44 2.64 -0.43 0.47
N HIS A 45 2.55 0.09 -0.76
CA HIS A 45 1.48 -0.29 -1.67
C HIS A 45 1.47 -1.80 -1.95
N PHE A 46 2.58 -2.35 -2.44
CA PHE A 46 2.66 -3.77 -2.78
C PHE A 46 2.63 -4.69 -1.53
N ALA A 47 3.15 -4.23 -0.39
CA ALA A 47 3.02 -4.97 0.87
C ALA A 47 1.54 -5.09 1.29
N ARG A 48 0.75 -4.01 1.16
CA ARG A 48 -0.69 -4.04 1.42
C ARG A 48 -1.44 -4.94 0.44
N GLU A 49 -1.05 -4.98 -0.83
CA GLU A 49 -1.68 -5.90 -1.78
C GLU A 49 -1.44 -7.37 -1.41
N ALA A 50 -0.21 -7.72 -1.03
CA ALA A 50 0.11 -9.07 -0.55
C ALA A 50 -0.68 -9.42 0.72
N ALA A 51 -0.79 -8.47 1.67
CA ALA A 51 -1.58 -8.64 2.87
C ALA A 51 -3.08 -8.82 2.58
N ASN A 52 -3.64 -8.08 1.62
CA ASN A 52 -5.03 -8.22 1.20
C ASN A 52 -5.31 -9.61 0.60
N LEU A 53 -4.37 -10.17 -0.18
CA LEU A 53 -4.50 -11.52 -0.71
C LEU A 53 -4.46 -12.57 0.40
N ALA A 54 -3.58 -12.42 1.39
CA ALA A 54 -3.54 -13.31 2.55
C ALA A 54 -4.83 -13.21 3.40
N TYR A 55 -5.33 -11.99 3.59
CA TYR A 55 -6.61 -11.76 4.27
C TYR A 55 -7.76 -12.43 3.50
N LEU A 56 -7.83 -12.26 2.18
CA LEU A 56 -8.84 -12.89 1.34
C LEU A 56 -8.80 -14.43 1.42
N GLU A 57 -7.60 -15.03 1.40
CA GLU A 57 -7.45 -16.48 1.58
C GLU A 57 -8.05 -16.96 2.89
N SER A 58 -7.79 -16.23 3.99
CA SER A 58 -8.34 -16.56 5.31
C SER A 58 -9.87 -16.42 5.36
N LYS A 59 -10.43 -15.45 4.62
CA LYS A 59 -11.87 -15.19 4.59
C LYS A 59 -12.65 -16.16 3.73
N LEU A 60 -12.02 -16.76 2.72
CA LEU A 60 -12.65 -17.72 1.82
C LEU A 60 -12.87 -19.09 2.47
N ASP A 61 -12.20 -19.40 3.58
CA ASP A 61 -12.28 -20.70 4.26
C ASP A 61 -12.17 -21.87 3.27
N LEU A 62 -11.05 -21.86 2.52
CA LEU A 62 -10.85 -22.78 1.40
C LEU A 62 -10.68 -24.22 1.87
N THR A 63 -11.30 -25.15 1.15
CA THR A 63 -11.05 -26.58 1.33
C THR A 63 -9.67 -26.98 0.83
N GLU A 64 -9.16 -28.14 1.26
CA GLU A 64 -7.87 -28.68 0.80
C GLU A 64 -7.77 -28.81 -0.73
N ALA A 65 -8.88 -29.08 -1.42
CA ALA A 65 -8.92 -29.13 -2.88
C ALA A 65 -8.86 -27.74 -3.55
N GLN A 66 -9.32 -26.69 -2.86
CA GLN A 66 -9.36 -25.31 -3.38
C GLN A 66 -8.04 -24.55 -3.13
N ARG A 67 -7.31 -24.87 -2.04
CA ARG A 67 -6.05 -24.19 -1.67
C ARG A 67 -5.03 -24.12 -2.82
N PRO A 68 -4.77 -25.20 -3.59
CA PRO A 68 -3.82 -25.13 -4.71
C PRO A 68 -4.28 -24.19 -5.83
N LEU A 69 -5.59 -24.11 -6.08
CA LEU A 69 -6.17 -23.21 -7.08
C LEU A 69 -5.98 -21.75 -6.67
N PHE A 70 -6.23 -21.44 -5.40
CA PHE A 70 -5.98 -20.12 -4.85
C PHE A 70 -4.49 -19.76 -4.89
N ALA A 71 -3.62 -20.68 -4.49
CA ALA A 71 -2.17 -20.45 -4.52
C ALA A 71 -1.67 -20.14 -5.94
N LYS A 72 -2.17 -20.85 -6.96
CA LYS A 72 -1.84 -20.59 -8.36
C LYS A 72 -2.31 -19.20 -8.82
N TRP A 73 -3.55 -18.82 -8.47
CA TRP A 73 -4.05 -17.49 -8.78
C TRP A 73 -3.25 -16.39 -8.07
N ARG A 74 -3.00 -16.55 -6.76
CA ARG A 74 -2.16 -15.64 -5.97
C ARG A 74 -0.77 -15.47 -6.59
N GLN A 75 -0.11 -16.56 -6.97
CA GLN A 75 1.20 -16.49 -7.60
C GLN A 75 1.17 -15.64 -8.89
N SER A 76 0.16 -15.85 -9.75
CA SER A 76 0.03 -15.05 -10.99
C SER A 76 -0.15 -13.56 -10.73
N LEU A 77 -0.82 -13.19 -9.62
CA LEU A 77 -0.94 -11.79 -9.20
C LEU A 77 0.39 -11.26 -8.67
N GLN A 78 1.08 -12.03 -7.84
CA GLN A 78 2.37 -11.65 -7.24
C GLN A 78 3.46 -11.47 -8.31
N ASP A 79 3.48 -12.29 -9.36
CA ASP A 79 4.41 -12.14 -10.48
C ASP A 79 4.21 -10.79 -11.20
N GLY A 80 2.94 -10.41 -11.43
CA GLY A 80 2.61 -9.09 -11.98
C GLY A 80 2.97 -7.94 -11.05
N GLN A 81 2.69 -8.09 -9.75
CA GLN A 81 3.03 -7.10 -8.72
C GLN A 81 4.54 -6.90 -8.58
N ALA A 82 5.35 -7.95 -8.73
CA ALA A 82 6.81 -7.85 -8.67
C ALA A 82 7.36 -6.99 -9.83
N LYS A 83 6.83 -7.18 -11.05
CA LYS A 83 7.16 -6.33 -12.22
C LYS A 83 6.74 -4.88 -11.97
N ALA A 84 5.50 -4.66 -11.51
CA ALA A 84 4.97 -3.32 -11.23
C ALA A 84 5.75 -2.61 -10.11
N LYS A 85 6.13 -3.32 -9.04
CA LYS A 85 6.97 -2.80 -7.96
C LYS A 85 8.31 -2.33 -8.46
N THR A 86 8.96 -3.12 -9.31
CA THR A 86 10.25 -2.77 -9.92
C THR A 86 10.13 -1.47 -10.73
N SER A 87 9.09 -1.34 -11.55
CA SER A 87 8.81 -0.12 -12.32
C SER A 87 8.54 1.10 -11.43
N CYS A 88 7.73 0.91 -10.37
CA CYS A 88 7.41 1.97 -9.40
C CYS A 88 8.69 2.49 -8.72
N LEU A 89 9.56 1.59 -8.25
CA LEU A 89 10.81 1.95 -7.59
C LEU A 89 11.79 2.66 -8.54
N ALA A 90 11.88 2.24 -9.80
CA ALA A 90 12.69 2.93 -10.80
C ALA A 90 12.20 4.35 -11.10
N GLY A 91 10.92 4.65 -10.84
CA GLY A 91 10.38 6.00 -10.91
C GLY A 91 10.92 6.94 -9.84
N ALA A 92 11.32 6.42 -8.67
CA ALA A 92 11.89 7.23 -7.58
C ALA A 92 13.17 7.96 -8.01
N GLU A 93 13.97 7.30 -8.86
CA GLU A 93 15.27 7.78 -9.31
C GLU A 93 15.18 8.88 -10.37
N LYS A 94 14.03 9.02 -11.05
CA LYS A 94 13.87 9.95 -12.18
C LYS A 94 13.53 11.38 -11.76
N GLY A 95 13.20 11.63 -10.50
CA GLY A 95 12.89 12.95 -9.96
C GLY A 95 11.61 13.58 -10.54
N ALA A 96 11.21 14.73 -9.98
CA ALA A 96 10.03 15.49 -10.43
C ALA A 96 10.37 16.41 -11.62
N GLY A 97 10.84 15.83 -12.73
CA GLY A 97 11.07 16.56 -13.96
C GLY A 97 9.77 17.05 -14.61
N HIS A 98 9.86 18.08 -15.46
CA HIS A 98 8.72 18.51 -16.27
C HIS A 98 8.44 17.47 -17.37
N HIS A 99 7.32 16.75 -17.27
CA HIS A 99 6.86 15.81 -18.28
C HIS A 99 5.96 16.53 -19.29
N THR A 100 6.15 16.25 -20.58
CA THR A 100 5.22 16.73 -21.62
C THR A 100 3.90 15.96 -21.57
N ALA A 101 2.87 16.46 -22.26
CA ALA A 101 1.62 15.73 -22.40
C ALA A 101 1.82 14.37 -23.10
N LEU A 102 2.74 14.30 -24.07
CA LEU A 102 3.07 13.05 -24.77
C LEU A 102 3.77 12.04 -23.86
N ASP A 103 4.69 12.49 -23.00
CA ASP A 103 5.33 11.61 -22.00
C ASP A 103 4.30 11.02 -21.03
N HIS A 104 3.30 11.82 -20.65
CA HIS A 104 2.21 11.37 -19.79
C HIS A 104 1.34 10.32 -20.49
N GLU A 105 0.98 10.53 -21.76
CA GLU A 105 0.20 9.58 -22.55
C GLU A 105 0.95 8.26 -22.73
N ASP A 106 2.23 8.30 -23.09
CA ASP A 106 3.12 7.13 -23.19
C ASP A 106 3.22 6.36 -21.86
N HIS A 107 3.30 7.07 -20.73
CA HIS A 107 3.35 6.45 -19.41
C HIS A 107 2.04 5.74 -19.08
N MET A 108 0.91 6.39 -19.34
CA MET A 108 -0.42 5.82 -19.14
C MET A 108 -0.64 4.58 -20.01
N GLU A 109 -0.26 4.62 -21.29
CA GLU A 109 -0.36 3.48 -22.19
C GLU A 109 0.44 2.28 -21.67
N LYS A 110 1.71 2.50 -21.27
CA LYS A 110 2.55 1.43 -20.71
C LYS A 110 1.96 0.82 -19.43
N MET A 111 1.41 1.65 -18.55
CA MET A 111 0.76 1.20 -17.32
C MET A 111 -0.50 0.36 -17.62
N LEU A 112 -1.34 0.82 -18.55
CA LEU A 112 -2.55 0.11 -18.96
C LEU A 112 -2.23 -1.22 -19.66
N ALA A 113 -1.23 -1.22 -20.53
CA ALA A 113 -0.76 -2.42 -21.22
C ALA A 113 -0.24 -3.47 -20.21
N ALA A 114 0.58 -3.06 -19.24
CA ALA A 114 1.07 -3.94 -18.18
C ALA A 114 -0.09 -4.48 -17.31
N ARG A 115 -1.08 -3.64 -17.01
CA ARG A 115 -2.28 -4.07 -16.27
C ARG A 115 -3.10 -5.09 -17.06
N LEU A 116 -3.26 -4.87 -18.36
CA LEU A 116 -3.95 -5.80 -19.25
C LEU A 116 -3.23 -7.16 -19.30
N GLU A 117 -1.90 -7.16 -19.46
CA GLU A 117 -1.07 -8.38 -19.45
C GLU A 117 -1.29 -9.17 -18.15
N GLN A 118 -1.26 -8.50 -16.99
CA GLN A 118 -1.49 -9.14 -15.69
C GLN A 118 -2.90 -9.74 -15.59
N LEU A 119 -3.93 -9.03 -16.06
CA LEU A 119 -5.30 -9.54 -16.07
C LEU A 119 -5.44 -10.76 -16.96
N GLN A 120 -4.85 -10.73 -18.15
CA GLN A 120 -4.85 -11.86 -19.09
C GLN A 120 -4.11 -13.06 -18.53
N ALA A 121 -2.94 -12.85 -17.90
CA ALA A 121 -2.14 -13.91 -17.30
C ALA A 121 -2.82 -14.57 -16.10
N SER A 122 -3.53 -13.79 -15.27
CA SER A 122 -4.20 -14.30 -14.06
C SER A 122 -5.59 -14.89 -14.32
N ARG A 123 -6.27 -14.49 -15.41
CA ARG A 123 -7.66 -14.89 -15.71
C ARG A 123 -7.88 -16.42 -15.70
N PRO A 124 -7.04 -17.27 -16.33
CA PRO A 124 -7.28 -18.71 -16.31
C PRO A 124 -7.24 -19.31 -14.90
N ALA A 125 -6.32 -18.86 -14.05
CA ALA A 125 -6.22 -19.32 -12.66
C ALA A 125 -7.39 -18.82 -11.81
N LEU A 126 -7.83 -17.57 -12.03
CA LEU A 126 -9.02 -17.01 -11.38
C LEU A 126 -10.29 -17.78 -11.76
N THR A 127 -10.47 -18.08 -13.04
CA THR A 127 -11.63 -18.86 -13.52
C THR A 127 -11.67 -20.23 -12.85
N ALA A 128 -10.55 -20.97 -12.84
CA ALA A 128 -10.47 -22.28 -12.20
C ALA A 128 -10.77 -22.22 -10.69
N LEU A 129 -10.26 -21.21 -9.99
CA LEU A 129 -10.60 -20.97 -8.59
C LEU A 129 -12.11 -20.71 -8.45
N TYR A 130 -12.65 -19.73 -9.18
CA TYR A 130 -14.04 -19.29 -9.05
C TYR A 130 -15.05 -20.42 -9.31
N GLU A 131 -14.79 -21.25 -10.32
CA GLU A 131 -15.62 -22.42 -10.63
C GLU A 131 -15.64 -23.45 -9.49
N SER A 132 -14.51 -23.60 -8.77
CA SER A 132 -14.41 -24.50 -7.61
C SER A 132 -15.05 -23.97 -6.33
N LEU A 133 -15.34 -22.66 -6.25
CA LEU A 133 -15.88 -22.01 -5.06
C LEU A 133 -17.37 -22.29 -4.88
N LYS A 134 -17.80 -22.42 -3.61
CA LYS A 134 -19.20 -22.43 -3.21
C LYS A 134 -19.83 -21.03 -3.40
N PRO A 135 -21.17 -20.92 -3.51
CA PRO A 135 -21.84 -19.63 -3.67
C PRO A 135 -21.43 -18.58 -2.62
N GLU A 136 -21.29 -18.97 -1.35
CA GLU A 136 -20.92 -18.07 -0.26
C GLU A 136 -19.47 -17.57 -0.40
N GLN A 137 -18.57 -18.44 -0.86
CA GLN A 137 -17.17 -18.08 -1.12
C GLN A 137 -17.05 -17.14 -2.33
N ARG A 138 -17.86 -17.36 -3.37
CA ARG A 138 -17.92 -16.46 -4.55
C ARG A 138 -18.34 -15.06 -4.13
N GLN A 139 -19.35 -14.93 -3.27
CA GLN A 139 -19.77 -13.63 -2.74
C GLN A 139 -18.63 -12.89 -2.01
N VAL A 140 -17.82 -13.61 -1.21
CA VAL A 140 -16.64 -13.02 -0.55
C VAL A 140 -15.62 -12.53 -1.57
N LEU A 141 -15.34 -13.33 -2.60
CA LEU A 141 -14.39 -12.98 -3.67
C LEU A 141 -14.89 -11.79 -4.51
N ASP A 142 -16.17 -11.77 -4.87
CA ASP A 142 -16.82 -10.70 -5.65
C ASP A 142 -16.82 -9.38 -4.87
N GLN A 143 -17.16 -9.44 -3.57
CA GLN A 143 -17.12 -8.25 -2.71
C GLN A 143 -15.69 -7.69 -2.60
N ALA A 144 -14.68 -8.56 -2.48
CA ALA A 144 -13.29 -8.12 -2.49
C ALA A 144 -12.91 -7.43 -3.82
N ALA A 145 -13.40 -7.94 -4.97
CA ALA A 145 -13.17 -7.33 -6.27
C ALA A 145 -13.80 -5.92 -6.38
N HIS A 146 -15.01 -5.72 -5.84
CA HIS A 146 -15.68 -4.41 -5.84
C HIS A 146 -14.98 -3.37 -4.94
N HIS A 147 -14.46 -3.77 -3.77
CA HIS A 147 -13.78 -2.85 -2.85
C HIS A 147 -12.47 -2.28 -3.39
N HIS A 148 -11.84 -2.95 -4.36
CA HIS A 148 -10.64 -2.43 -5.02
C HIS A 148 -10.94 -1.30 -6.04
N GLY A 149 -12.18 -1.15 -6.51
CA GLY A 149 -12.57 -0.12 -7.49
C GLY A 149 -13.02 1.23 -6.90
N HIS A 150 -13.48 1.25 -5.64
CA HIS A 150 -14.17 2.42 -5.08
C HIS A 150 -13.31 3.38 -4.25
N ARG A 151 -12.03 3.09 -4.02
CA ARG A 151 -11.17 3.96 -3.19
C ARG A 151 -10.76 5.29 -3.83
N HIS A 152 -10.98 5.49 -5.13
CA HIS A 152 -10.66 6.74 -5.83
C HIS A 152 -11.85 7.66 -6.12
N ALA A 153 -13.09 7.15 -6.12
CA ALA A 153 -14.26 7.96 -6.46
C ALA A 153 -14.72 8.90 -5.32
N GLY A 154 -14.36 8.62 -4.07
CA GLY A 154 -14.81 9.41 -2.91
C GLY A 154 -13.95 10.63 -2.58
N MET A 155 -12.75 10.75 -3.14
CA MET A 155 -11.82 11.86 -2.83
C MET A 155 -12.03 13.09 -3.74
N MET A 156 -12.69 12.94 -4.89
CA MET A 156 -12.95 14.05 -5.82
C MET A 156 -14.19 14.89 -5.44
N ASN A 157 -15.09 14.36 -4.61
CA ASN A 157 -16.32 15.06 -4.17
C ASN A 157 -16.16 15.79 -2.82
N GLY A 158 -14.95 15.85 -2.25
CA GLY A 158 -14.68 16.41 -0.93
C GLY A 158 -14.04 17.81 -0.90
N MET A 159 -13.71 18.39 -2.05
CA MET A 159 -13.04 19.71 -2.14
C MET A 159 -13.96 20.87 -2.53
N GLU A 160 -15.29 20.68 -2.53
CA GLU A 160 -16.26 21.73 -2.91
C GLU A 160 -16.89 22.47 -1.69
N GLY A 161 -16.28 22.42 -0.50
CA GLY A 161 -16.95 22.83 0.74
C GLY A 161 -16.36 23.97 1.57
N HIS A 162 -15.20 24.59 1.26
CA HIS A 162 -14.59 25.60 2.14
C HIS A 162 -13.87 26.74 1.39
N HIS A 163 -14.63 27.54 0.64
CA HIS A 163 -14.22 28.92 0.35
C HIS A 163 -14.98 29.85 1.31
N PRO A 164 -14.30 30.62 2.19
CA PRO A 164 -14.98 31.75 2.84
C PRO A 164 -15.45 32.70 1.75
N ALA A 165 -16.75 33.01 1.74
CA ALA A 165 -17.33 33.96 0.82
C ALA A 165 -16.56 35.28 0.89
N MET A 166 -15.88 35.65 -0.20
CA MET A 166 -15.36 37.00 -0.38
C MET A 166 -16.57 37.90 -0.60
N GLU A 167 -16.88 38.70 0.42
CA GLU A 167 -17.91 39.74 0.38
C GLU A 167 -17.62 40.73 -0.78
N PRO A 168 -18.60 41.09 -1.61
CA PRO A 168 -18.36 41.99 -2.73
C PRO A 168 -18.10 43.42 -2.21
N MET A 169 -16.89 43.94 -2.45
CA MET A 169 -16.64 45.38 -2.33
C MET A 169 -17.43 46.10 -3.44
N HIS A 170 -18.51 46.75 -3.05
CA HIS A 170 -19.17 47.75 -3.88
C HIS A 170 -18.26 48.98 -4.02
N GLN A 171 -18.07 49.42 -5.27
CA GLN A 171 -17.52 50.75 -5.61
C GLN A 171 -18.60 51.82 -5.43
#